data_AF-A0A1I6DWW0-F1
#
_entry.id   AF-A0A1I6DWW0-F1
#
_cell.length_a   1.000
_cell.length_b   1.000
_cell.length_c   1.000
_cell.angle_alpha   90.00
_cell.angle_beta   90.00
_cell.angle_gamma   90.00
#
_symmetry.space_group_name_H-M   'P 1'
#
loop_
_entity.id
_entity.type
_entity.pdbx_description
1 polymer ?
#
loop_
_entity_poly.entity_id
_entity_poly.type
_entity_poly.pdbx_seq_one_letter_code
_entity_poly.pdbx_strand_id
1 'polypeptide(L)'
;MQAVWEMLSDKKIWSLLGNVDRTIDEDIVRLMFIELFSRLKSLEEENLALRILLTEEGIVDQDLFNSVRKAVRDFLKIKEEQAAQESDFFASSGVSFPEWVNFKLRGEFNNPFDQ
;
A
#
# COMPACT_ATOMS: atom_id res chain seq x y z
N MET A 1 -26.84 -10.73 -4.78
CA MET A 1 -25.65 -9.99 -5.25
C MET A 1 -24.92 -9.22 -4.14
N GLN A 2 -25.41 -9.24 -2.89
CA GLN A 2 -24.87 -8.45 -1.76
C GLN A 2 -23.68 -9.11 -1.03
N ALA A 3 -23.46 -10.42 -1.24
CA ALA A 3 -22.49 -11.21 -0.46
C ALA A 3 -21.01 -11.05 -0.86
N VAL A 4 -20.71 -10.59 -2.09
CA VAL A 4 -19.32 -10.50 -2.59
C VAL A 4 -18.61 -9.26 -2.05
N TRP A 5 -19.34 -8.16 -1.90
CA TRP A 5 -18.79 -6.89 -1.39
C TRP A 5 -18.60 -6.91 0.13
N GLU A 6 -19.48 -7.59 0.88
CA GLU A 6 -19.30 -7.80 2.34
C GLU A 6 -18.02 -8.60 2.68
N MET A 7 -17.56 -9.46 1.76
CA MET A 7 -16.30 -10.21 1.90
C MET A 7 -15.04 -9.33 1.82
N LEU A 8 -15.12 -8.07 1.39
CA LEU A 8 -13.96 -7.21 1.13
C LEU A 8 -13.91 -5.95 2.02
N SER A 9 -14.66 -5.95 3.12
CA SER A 9 -14.46 -4.94 4.17
C SER A 9 -13.01 -4.95 4.66
N ASP A 10 -12.48 -3.81 5.12
CA ASP A 10 -11.08 -3.68 5.58
C ASP A 10 -10.71 -4.76 6.59
N LYS A 11 -11.58 -4.96 7.58
CA LYS A 11 -11.41 -5.99 8.60
C LYS A 11 -11.26 -7.38 8.00
N LYS A 12 -11.97 -7.68 6.91
CA LYS A 12 -11.93 -8.97 6.25
C LYS A 12 -10.68 -9.12 5.37
N ILE A 13 -10.31 -8.09 4.60
CA ILE A 13 -9.05 -8.05 3.83
C ILE A 13 -7.84 -8.26 4.77
N TRP A 14 -7.78 -7.52 5.88
CA TRP A 14 -6.73 -7.69 6.89
C TRP A 14 -6.71 -9.09 7.51
N SER A 15 -7.89 -9.67 7.80
CA SER A 15 -7.96 -11.04 8.32
C SER A 15 -7.50 -12.11 7.32
N LEU A 16 -7.63 -11.83 6.02
CA LEU A 16 -7.18 -12.73 4.95
C LEU A 16 -5.67 -12.61 4.74
N LEU A 17 -5.13 -11.39 4.75
CA LEU A 17 -3.70 -11.12 4.60
C LEU A 17 -2.87 -11.43 5.86
N GLY A 18 -3.48 -11.39 7.04
CA GLY A 18 -2.80 -11.64 8.31
C GLY A 18 -2.44 -13.10 8.58
N ASN A 19 -2.97 -14.05 7.80
CA ASN A 19 -2.62 -15.47 7.90
C ASN A 19 -1.74 -15.87 6.71
N VAL A 20 -0.42 -15.77 6.91
CA VAL A 20 0.61 -16.06 5.89
C VAL A 20 0.70 -17.53 5.48
N ASP A 21 0.14 -18.46 6.27
CA ASP A 21 0.13 -19.90 5.96
C ASP A 21 -1.08 -20.30 5.11
N ARG A 22 -2.01 -19.38 4.87
CA ARG A 22 -3.24 -19.65 4.12
C ARG A 22 -3.02 -19.43 2.63
N THR A 23 -3.37 -20.43 1.83
CA THR A 23 -3.55 -20.26 0.38
C THR A 23 -4.78 -19.41 0.10
N ILE A 24 -4.59 -18.29 -0.60
CA ILE A 24 -5.67 -17.42 -1.05
C ILE A 24 -6.10 -17.86 -2.45
N ASP A 25 -7.41 -18.02 -2.64
CA ASP A 25 -8.01 -18.35 -3.93
C ASP A 25 -7.80 -17.20 -4.95
N GLU A 26 -7.51 -17.56 -6.21
CA GLU A 26 -7.24 -16.58 -7.27
C GLU A 26 -8.40 -15.61 -7.52
N ASP A 27 -9.65 -16.08 -7.42
CA ASP A 27 -10.82 -15.23 -7.61
C ASP A 27 -10.99 -14.24 -6.45
N ILE A 28 -10.61 -14.63 -5.23
CA ILE A 28 -10.57 -13.72 -4.08
C ILE A 28 -9.49 -12.64 -4.29
N VAL A 29 -8.32 -13.02 -4.80
CA VAL A 29 -7.24 -12.07 -5.13
C VAL A 29 -7.71 -11.06 -6.19
N ARG A 30 -8.37 -11.52 -7.25
CA ARG A 30 -8.92 -10.64 -8.30
C ARG A 30 -9.95 -9.66 -7.74
N LEU A 31 -10.87 -10.14 -6.91
CA LEU A 31 -11.87 -9.31 -6.27
C LEU A 31 -11.24 -8.26 -5.34
N MET A 32 -10.20 -8.64 -4.58
CA MET A 32 -9.43 -7.71 -3.77
C MET A 32 -8.75 -6.62 -4.62
N PHE A 33 -8.16 -6.98 -5.76
CA PHE A 33 -7.56 -5.98 -6.66
C PHE A 33 -8.59 -5.04 -7.27
N ILE A 34 -9.77 -5.54 -7.66
CA ILE A 34 -10.87 -4.71 -8.18
C ILE A 34 -11.31 -3.69 -7.12
N GLU A 35 -11.49 -4.16 -5.88
CA GLU A 35 -11.88 -3.29 -4.77
C GLU A 35 -10.81 -2.23 -4.45
N LEU A 36 -9.54 -2.64 -4.34
CA LEU A 36 -8.43 -1.71 -4.11
C LEU A 36 -8.31 -0.67 -5.23
N PHE A 37 -8.46 -1.09 -6.49
CA PHE A 37 -8.44 -0.20 -7.63
C PHE A 37 -9.62 0.79 -7.62
N SER A 38 -10.82 0.31 -7.29
CA SER A 38 -12.00 1.17 -7.16
C SER A 38 -11.78 2.26 -6.10
N ARG A 39 -11.21 1.92 -4.94
CA ARG A 39 -10.91 2.87 -3.87
C ARG A 39 -9.87 3.91 -4.28
N LEU A 40 -8.81 3.47 -4.98
CA LEU A 40 -7.79 4.37 -5.49
C LEU A 40 -8.42 5.41 -6.43
N LYS A 41 -9.32 4.98 -7.32
CA LYS A 41 -10.03 5.87 -8.23
C LYS A 41 -10.91 6.88 -7.49
N SER A 42 -11.67 6.46 -6.48
CA SER A 42 -12.47 7.38 -5.67
C SER A 42 -11.60 8.42 -4.96
N LEU A 43 -10.47 8.01 -4.38
CA LEU A 43 -9.53 8.92 -3.74
C LEU A 43 -8.93 9.94 -4.74
N GLU A 44 -8.65 9.52 -5.97
CA GLU A 44 -8.19 10.41 -7.04
C GLU A 44 -9.25 11.47 -7.39
N GLU A 45 -10.51 11.06 -7.53
CA GLU A 45 -11.64 11.96 -7.80
C GLU A 45 -11.85 12.98 -6.66
N GLU A 46 -11.83 12.52 -5.40
CA GLU A 46 -11.96 13.39 -4.22
C GLU A 46 -10.78 14.37 -4.10
N ASN A 47 -9.55 13.91 -4.36
CA ASN A 47 -8.38 14.76 -4.33
C ASN A 47 -8.46 15.86 -5.40
N LEU A 48 -8.93 15.51 -6.60
CA LEU A 48 -9.14 16.47 -7.68
C LEU A 48 -10.20 17.52 -7.32
N ALA A 49 -11.33 17.08 -6.78
CA ALA A 49 -12.41 17.97 -6.35
C ALA A 49 -11.93 18.94 -5.25
N LEU A 50 -11.22 18.43 -4.25
CA LEU A 50 -10.66 19.25 -3.17
C LEU A 50 -9.63 20.26 -3.72
N ARG A 51 -8.77 19.84 -4.64
CA ARG A 51 -7.79 20.74 -5.26
C ARG A 51 -8.48 21.90 -5.98
N ILE A 52 -9.51 21.61 -6.78
CA ILE A 52 -10.28 22.63 -7.50
C ILE A 52 -10.89 23.60 -6.50
N LEU A 53 -11.57 23.10 -5.46
CA LEU A 53 -12.19 23.93 -4.44
C LEU A 53 -11.18 24.81 -3.69
N LEU A 54 -10.03 24.27 -3.29
CA LEU A 54 -8.99 25.03 -2.59
C LEU A 54 -8.35 26.12 -3.47
N THR A 55 -8.25 25.88 -4.78
CA THR A 55 -7.76 26.88 -5.74
C THR A 55 -8.83 27.93 -6.05
N GLU A 56 -10.09 27.54 -6.25
CA GLU A 56 -11.22 28.45 -6.53
C GLU A 56 -11.51 29.39 -5.35
N GLU A 57 -11.41 28.88 -4.11
CA GLU A 57 -11.56 29.68 -2.88
C GLU A 57 -10.30 30.51 -2.56
N GLY A 58 -9.25 30.43 -3.36
CA GLY A 58 -7.99 31.17 -3.17
C GLY A 58 -7.22 30.79 -1.90
N ILE A 59 -7.57 29.66 -1.26
CA ILE A 59 -6.93 29.17 -0.03
C ILE A 59 -5.53 28.68 -0.32
N VAL A 60 -5.33 28.08 -1.49
CA VAL A 60 -4.03 27.55 -1.91
C VAL A 60 -3.55 28.30 -3.15
N ASP A 61 -2.40 28.95 -3.00
CA ASP A 61 -1.68 29.56 -4.11
C ASP A 61 -1.16 28.49 -5.09
N GLN A 62 -1.29 28.77 -6.39
CA GLN A 62 -0.95 27.81 -7.45
C GLN A 62 0.55 27.49 -7.50
N ASP A 63 1.42 28.47 -7.22
CA ASP A 63 2.86 28.27 -7.24
C ASP A 63 3.32 27.47 -6.02
N LEU A 64 2.72 27.74 -4.85
CA LEU A 64 2.91 26.92 -3.65
C LEU A 64 2.46 25.46 -3.89
N PHE A 65 1.28 25.26 -4.48
CA PHE A 65 0.78 23.93 -4.82
C PHE A 65 1.74 23.17 -5.74
N ASN A 66 2.20 23.81 -6.83
CA ASN A 66 3.13 23.21 -7.78
C ASN A 66 4.46 22.83 -7.12
N SER A 67 4.97 23.67 -6.22
CA SER A 67 6.22 23.45 -5.49
C SER A 67 6.11 22.26 -4.55
N VAL A 68 5.03 22.19 -3.76
CA VAL A 68 4.76 21.07 -2.85
C VAL A 68 4.52 19.77 -3.63
N ARG A 69 3.75 19.81 -4.72
CA ARG A 69 3.51 18.66 -5.59
C ARG A 69 4.82 18.07 -6.11
N LYS A 70 5.76 18.92 -6.54
CA LYS A 70 7.07 18.48 -6.98
C LYS A 70 7.85 17.81 -5.84
N ALA A 71 7.92 18.44 -4.67
CA ALA A 71 8.62 17.88 -3.51
C ALA A 71 8.05 16.51 -3.09
N VAL A 72 6.72 16.36 -3.08
CA VAL A 72 6.06 15.07 -2.81
C VAL A 72 6.40 14.03 -3.87
N ARG A 73 6.38 14.40 -5.15
CA ARG A 73 6.76 13.49 -6.25
C ARG A 73 8.20 13.02 -6.12
N ASP A 74 9.13 13.93 -5.82
CA ASP A 74 10.54 13.60 -5.66
C ASP A 74 10.75 12.68 -4.44
N PHE A 75 10.06 12.94 -3.34
CA PHE A 75 10.04 12.05 -2.16
C PHE A 75 9.52 10.65 -2.49
N LEU A 76 8.40 10.55 -3.20
CA LEU A 76 7.82 9.26 -3.59
C LEU A 76 8.75 8.47 -4.51
N LYS A 77 9.43 9.15 -5.44
CA LYS A 77 10.42 8.51 -6.32
C LYS A 77 11.56 7.88 -5.51
N ILE A 78 12.11 8.60 -4.53
CA ILE A 78 13.17 8.07 -3.64
C ILE A 78 12.65 6.85 -2.86
N LYS A 79 11.41 6.91 -2.37
CA LYS A 79 10.79 5.81 -1.66
C LYS A 79 10.58 4.58 -2.54
N GLU A 80 10.20 4.76 -3.81
CA GLU A 80 10.09 3.68 -4.80
C GLU A 80 11.46 3.05 -5.08
N GLU A 81 12.51 3.86 -5.25
CA GLU A 81 13.88 3.37 -5.44
C GLU A 81 14.35 2.53 -4.23
N GLN A 82 14.06 2.99 -3.01
CA GLN A 82 14.34 2.22 -1.79
C GLN A 82 13.56 0.91 -1.73
N ALA A 83 12.26 0.92 -2.04
CA ALA A 83 11.45 -0.28 -2.06
C ALA A 83 11.93 -1.30 -3.10
N ALA A 84 12.38 -0.83 -4.26
CA ALA A 84 12.99 -1.69 -5.29
C ALA A 84 14.28 -2.34 -4.77
N GLN A 85 15.17 -1.56 -4.15
CA GLN A 85 16.40 -2.08 -3.53
C GLN A 85 16.10 -3.09 -2.42
N GLU A 86 15.09 -2.84 -1.59
CA GLU A 86 14.66 -3.79 -0.55
C GLU A 86 14.13 -5.10 -1.15
N SER A 87 13.39 -5.02 -2.25
CA SER A 87 12.90 -6.19 -2.99
C SER A 87 14.04 -7.01 -3.60
N ASP A 88 15.01 -6.34 -4.22
CA ASP A 88 16.20 -6.99 -4.80
C ASP A 88 17.06 -7.64 -3.71
N PHE A 89 17.19 -6.97 -2.56
CA PHE A 89 17.87 -7.54 -1.39
C PHE A 89 17.13 -8.78 -0.88
N PHE A 90 15.81 -8.71 -0.70
CA PHE A 90 15.02 -9.87 -0.28
C PHE A 90 15.22 -11.06 -1.23
N ALA A 91 15.11 -10.84 -2.54
CA ALA A 91 15.29 -11.87 -3.57
C ALA A 91 16.66 -12.54 -3.55
N SER A 92 17.71 -11.81 -3.14
CA SER A 92 19.09 -12.31 -3.06
C SER A 92 19.53 -12.79 -1.68
N SER A 93 18.76 -12.50 -0.62
CA SER A 93 19.11 -12.77 0.78
C SER A 93 19.01 -14.23 1.20
N GLY A 94 18.21 -15.05 0.51
CA GLY A 94 17.91 -16.43 0.91
C GLY A 94 17.01 -16.56 2.16
N VAL A 95 16.54 -15.43 2.71
CA VAL A 95 15.62 -15.39 3.86
C VAL A 95 14.21 -15.78 3.39
N SER A 96 13.48 -16.57 4.18
CA SER A 96 12.10 -16.92 3.83
C SER A 96 11.17 -15.70 3.93
N PHE A 97 10.10 -15.68 3.12
CA PHE A 97 9.12 -14.59 3.16
C PHE A 97 8.53 -14.34 4.57
N PRO A 98 8.15 -15.36 5.36
CA PRO A 98 7.68 -15.14 6.74
C PRO A 98 8.73 -14.51 7.66
N GLU A 99 10.00 -14.90 7.56
CA GLU A 99 11.09 -14.30 8.33
C GLU A 99 11.34 -12.85 7.93
N TRP A 100 11.28 -12.56 6.63
CA TRP A 100 11.40 -11.21 6.10
C TRP A 100 10.27 -10.29 6.59
N VAL A 101 9.02 -10.76 6.55
CA VAL A 101 7.86 -10.03 7.06
C VAL A 101 7.97 -9.81 8.57
N ASN A 102 8.39 -10.81 9.33
CA ASN A 102 8.63 -10.67 10.77
C ASN A 102 9.71 -9.63 11.08
N PHE A 103 10.83 -9.64 10.35
CA PHE A 103 11.88 -8.63 10.47
C PHE A 103 11.34 -7.23 10.16
N LYS A 104 10.57 -7.04 9.08
CA LYS A 104 9.99 -5.73 8.75
C LYS A 104 8.99 -5.22 9.80
N LEU A 105 8.30 -6.11 10.50
CA LEU A 105 7.33 -5.75 11.54
C LEU A 105 7.95 -5.56 12.93
N ARG A 106 9.02 -6.28 13.26
CA ARG A 106 9.59 -6.35 14.63
C ARG A 106 11.03 -5.84 14.74
N GLY A 107 11.73 -5.66 13.62
CA GLY A 107 13.13 -5.22 13.57
C GLY A 107 14.16 -6.32 13.83
N GLU A 108 13.75 -7.57 14.04
CA GLU A 108 14.62 -8.70 14.41
C GLU A 108 14.27 -9.95 13.60
N PHE A 109 15.28 -10.73 13.20
CA PHE A 109 15.09 -12.09 12.68
C PHE A 109 14.99 -13.05 13.86
N ASN A 110 14.06 -14.02 13.83
CA ASN A 110 14.00 -15.06 14.85
C ASN A 110 15.31 -15.87 14.80
N ASN A 111 16.05 -15.88 15.90
CA ASN A 111 17.35 -16.54 15.99
C ASN A 111 17.12 -18.06 16.12
N PRO A 112 17.69 -18.92 15.24
CA PRO A 112 17.51 -20.37 15.34
C PRO A 112 18.18 -21.01 16.57
N PHE A 113 18.95 -20.22 17.34
CA PHE A 113 19.70 -20.66 18.51
C PHE A 113 18.99 -20.39 19.85
N ASP A 114 17.77 -19.82 19.82
CA ASP A 114 16.92 -19.67 21.02
C ASP A 114 15.93 -20.85 21.16
N GLN A 115 16.47 -22.08 21.19
CA GLN A 115 15.80 -23.27 21.73
C GLN A 115 16.80 -24.14 22.52
#